data_AF-A0A935EWC8-F1
#
_entry.id   AF-A0A935EWC8-F1
#
_cell.length_a   1.000
_cell.length_b   1.000
_cell.length_c   1.000
_cell.angle_alpha   90.00
_cell.angle_beta   90.00
_cell.angle_gamma   90.00
#
_symmetry.space_group_name_H-M   'P 1'
#
loop_
_entity.id
_entity.type
_entity.pdbx_description
1 polymer ?
#
loop_
_entity_poly.entity_id
_entity_poly.type
_entity_poly.pdbx_seq_one_letter_code
_entity_poly.pdbx_strand_id
1 'polypeptide(L)'
;MRRVFTVSAVSGIFLGLLIGMGSTSWAQGRARGRFYNKTDVSRIIKRLEDNTDSFKSYIDSEIDKTRLDKTPAEDRIWDRVRALESATDRLRSRFDRTDTWRETRNEVLEVVQEGKRIEQLFERYQIYRRVFARWAGVRRDINTLAGVYEIPPIR
;
A
#
# COMPACT_ATOMS: atom_id res chain seq x y z
N MET A 1 -53.56 -20.41 9.45
CA MET A 1 -52.21 -20.26 10.05
C MET A 1 -51.76 -18.81 9.91
N ARG A 2 -51.10 -18.30 10.97
CA ARG A 2 -50.29 -17.06 11.09
C ARG A 2 -51.01 -15.70 11.18
N ARG A 3 -51.08 -15.21 12.41
CA ARG A 3 -51.04 -13.77 12.77
C ARG A 3 -49.58 -13.27 12.64
N VAL A 4 -49.38 -11.97 12.41
CA VAL A 4 -48.70 -11.02 13.31
C VAL A 4 -48.26 -9.75 12.53
N PHE A 5 -48.88 -8.65 12.95
CA PHE A 5 -48.42 -7.26 13.12
C PHE A 5 -47.23 -6.69 12.34
N THR A 6 -47.53 -5.57 11.68
CA THR A 6 -46.62 -4.47 11.30
C THR A 6 -46.02 -3.78 12.53
N VAL A 7 -44.71 -3.54 12.49
CA VAL A 7 -44.05 -2.41 13.16
C VAL A 7 -43.16 -1.72 12.14
N SER A 8 -43.35 -0.41 12.01
CA SER A 8 -42.63 0.48 11.11
C SER A 8 -41.35 1.05 11.75
N ALA A 9 -40.49 1.56 10.86
CA ALA A 9 -39.37 2.49 11.08
C ALA A 9 -38.03 1.84 11.46
N VAL A 10 -36.86 2.26 10.97
CA VAL A 10 -36.42 3.59 10.52
C VAL A 10 -35.39 3.46 9.39
N SER A 11 -35.43 4.47 8.52
CA SER A 11 -34.49 4.86 7.48
C SER A 11 -33.01 4.58 7.73
N GLY A 12 -32.38 4.13 6.66
CA GLY A 12 -30.94 4.10 6.45
C GLY A 12 -30.70 3.27 5.20
N ILE A 13 -30.92 3.84 4.02
CA ILE A 13 -30.54 3.19 2.76
C ILE A 13 -29.01 3.15 2.72
N PHE A 14 -28.44 2.16 3.39
CA PHE A 14 -27.14 1.62 3.08
C PHE A 14 -27.31 0.89 1.75
N LEU A 15 -26.85 1.50 0.66
CA LEU A 15 -26.71 0.81 -0.60
C LEU A 15 -25.57 -0.21 -0.45
N GLY A 16 -25.92 -1.38 0.09
CA GLY A 16 -25.10 -2.56 0.06
C GLY A 16 -25.02 -3.08 -1.36
N LEU A 17 -23.84 -3.03 -1.95
CA LEU A 17 -23.45 -3.92 -3.03
C LEU A 17 -22.48 -4.96 -2.45
N LEU A 18 -23.05 -6.00 -1.86
CA LEU A 18 -22.40 -7.29 -1.72
C LEU A 18 -22.31 -7.92 -3.12
N ILE A 19 -21.17 -7.75 -3.78
CA ILE A 19 -20.82 -8.55 -4.94
C ILE A 19 -19.75 -9.56 -4.52
N GLY A 20 -20.15 -10.83 -4.50
CA GLY A 20 -19.36 -12.00 -4.89
C GLY A 20 -17.99 -12.20 -4.23
N MET A 21 -17.96 -13.10 -3.24
CA MET A 21 -16.77 -13.90 -2.94
C MET A 21 -16.47 -14.80 -4.14
N GLY A 22 -15.70 -14.29 -5.09
CA GLY A 22 -15.00 -15.03 -6.11
C GLY A 22 -13.56 -14.53 -6.11
N SER A 23 -12.60 -15.41 -5.88
CA SER A 23 -11.18 -15.09 -5.76
C SER A 23 -10.66 -14.41 -7.03
N THR A 24 -10.75 -13.08 -7.08
CA THR A 24 -10.02 -12.23 -8.03
C THR A 24 -9.08 -11.31 -7.26
N SER A 25 -8.17 -11.90 -6.48
CA SER A 25 -6.80 -11.37 -6.51
C SER A 25 -6.43 -11.22 -7.99
N TRP A 26 -5.82 -10.10 -8.41
CA TRP A 26 -5.55 -9.69 -9.81
C TRP A 26 -6.54 -8.73 -10.51
N ALA A 27 -7.45 -8.04 -9.81
CA ALA A 27 -8.31 -7.01 -10.46
C ALA A 27 -7.74 -5.58 -10.50
N GLN A 28 -6.67 -5.26 -9.74
CA GLN A 28 -6.05 -3.92 -9.77
C GLN A 28 -4.75 -3.84 -10.61
N GLY A 29 -4.21 -4.98 -11.05
CA GLY A 29 -2.83 -5.05 -11.60
C GLY A 29 -2.70 -5.17 -13.11
N ARG A 30 -3.79 -5.21 -13.88
CA ARG A 30 -3.70 -5.26 -15.34
C ARG A 30 -4.02 -3.89 -15.92
N ALA A 31 -2.98 -3.08 -16.11
CA ALA A 31 -2.97 -1.97 -17.05
C ALA A 31 -3.12 -2.52 -18.48
N ARG A 32 -4.29 -3.07 -18.82
CA ARG A 32 -4.62 -3.43 -20.20
C ARG A 32 -4.72 -2.12 -21.00
N GLY A 33 -3.65 -1.77 -21.69
CA GLY A 33 -3.60 -0.70 -22.69
C GLY A 33 -2.85 0.57 -22.33
N ARG A 34 -2.26 0.71 -21.14
CA ARG A 34 -1.47 1.91 -20.80
C ARG A 34 0.01 1.68 -21.10
N PHE A 35 0.50 2.34 -22.15
CA PHE A 35 1.93 2.44 -22.42
C PHE A 35 2.54 3.47 -21.46
N TYR A 36 3.53 3.05 -20.67
CA TYR A 36 4.27 3.95 -19.78
C TYR A 36 5.60 4.34 -20.44
N ASN A 37 5.84 5.65 -20.54
CA ASN A 37 7.16 6.17 -20.88
C ASN A 37 7.98 6.44 -19.60
N LYS A 38 9.27 6.75 -19.76
CA LYS A 38 10.17 7.04 -18.63
C LYS A 38 9.67 8.20 -17.76
N THR A 39 9.07 9.23 -18.35
CA THR A 39 8.52 10.37 -17.61
C THR A 39 7.32 9.94 -16.75
N ASP A 40 6.45 9.06 -17.25
CA ASP A 40 5.33 8.53 -16.48
C ASP A 40 5.80 7.73 -15.27
N VAL A 41 6.79 6.86 -15.46
CA VAL A 41 7.38 6.06 -14.37
C VAL A 41 8.10 6.96 -13.36
N SER A 42 8.86 7.96 -13.83
CA SER A 42 9.50 8.96 -12.97
C SER A 42 8.51 9.66 -12.03
N ARG A 43 7.35 10.09 -12.56
CA ARG A 43 6.30 10.73 -11.74
C ARG A 43 5.69 9.78 -10.71
N ILE A 44 5.60 8.49 -11.01
CA ILE A 44 5.12 7.48 -10.05
C ILE A 44 6.16 7.26 -8.95
N ILE A 45 7.43 7.10 -9.31
CA ILE A 45 8.53 6.92 -8.35
C ILE A 45 8.64 8.12 -7.42
N LYS A 46 8.60 9.34 -7.96
CA LYS A 46 8.66 10.56 -7.13
C LYS A 46 7.49 10.63 -6.14
N ARG A 47 6.27 10.35 -6.60
CA ARG A 47 5.10 10.34 -5.70
C ARG A 47 5.20 9.25 -4.64
N LEU A 48 5.78 8.10 -4.98
CA LEU A 48 6.03 7.02 -4.03
C LEU A 48 7.04 7.44 -2.94
N GLU A 49 8.15 8.07 -3.32
CA GLU A 49 9.15 8.64 -2.41
C GLU A 49 8.50 9.67 -1.46
N ASP A 50 7.83 10.69 -2.01
CA ASP A 50 7.13 11.73 -1.23
C ASP A 50 6.10 11.14 -0.25
N ASN A 51 5.34 10.12 -0.70
CA ASN A 51 4.35 9.44 0.14
C ASN A 51 5.00 8.55 1.21
N THR A 52 6.16 7.97 0.93
CA THR A 52 6.91 7.10 1.86
C THR A 52 7.52 7.93 2.97
N ASP A 53 8.10 9.08 2.65
CA ASP A 53 8.62 10.04 3.64
C ASP A 53 7.49 10.55 4.54
N SER A 54 6.39 10.99 3.91
CA SER A 54 5.19 11.44 4.61
C SER A 54 4.55 10.35 5.48
N PHE A 55 4.71 9.08 5.08
CA PHE A 55 4.24 7.94 5.84
C PHE A 55 5.16 7.64 7.02
N LYS A 56 6.48 7.65 6.82
CA LYS A 56 7.49 7.45 7.85
C LYS A 56 7.32 8.47 8.99
N SER A 57 7.17 9.76 8.68
CA SER A 57 6.94 10.77 9.72
C SER A 57 5.60 10.59 10.43
N TYR A 58 4.58 10.12 9.73
CA TYR A 58 3.26 9.92 10.33
C TYR A 58 3.23 8.70 11.25
N ILE A 59 3.75 7.56 10.79
CA ILE A 59 3.76 6.32 11.56
C ILE A 59 4.58 6.46 12.84
N ASP A 60 5.60 7.31 12.83
CA ASP A 60 6.35 7.75 14.02
C ASP A 60 5.40 8.14 15.15
N SER A 61 4.67 9.22 14.89
CA SER A 61 3.77 9.81 15.87
C SER A 61 2.59 8.90 16.21
N GLU A 62 2.21 7.97 15.33
CA GLU A 62 1.06 7.10 15.57
C GLU A 62 1.40 5.86 16.38
N ILE A 63 2.60 5.31 16.24
CA ILE A 63 3.04 4.13 17.01
C ILE A 63 3.24 4.50 18.48
N ASP A 64 3.80 5.67 18.77
CA ASP A 64 3.97 6.24 20.11
C ASP A 64 2.63 6.32 20.88
N LYS A 65 1.51 6.44 20.17
CA LYS A 65 0.15 6.50 20.75
C LYS A 65 -0.48 5.13 20.98
N THR A 66 0.27 4.05 20.76
CA THR A 66 -0.21 2.68 20.93
C THR A 66 0.50 1.97 22.07
N ARG A 67 0.00 0.78 22.43
CA ARG A 67 0.68 -0.13 23.36
C ARG A 67 2.01 -0.71 22.81
N LEU A 68 2.44 -0.31 21.61
CA LEU A 68 3.70 -0.73 21.01
C LEU A 68 4.85 0.23 21.33
N ASP A 69 4.57 1.42 21.87
CA ASP A 69 5.59 2.39 22.29
C ASP A 69 6.65 1.72 23.19
N LYS A 70 7.92 1.88 22.82
CA LYS A 70 9.12 1.33 23.48
C LYS A 70 9.12 -0.18 23.58
N THR A 71 8.54 -0.86 22.59
CA THR A 71 8.58 -2.32 22.51
C THR A 71 9.42 -2.81 21.33
N PRO A 72 9.95 -4.04 21.38
CA PRO A 72 10.61 -4.65 20.22
C PRO A 72 9.70 -4.80 18.98
N ALA A 73 8.38 -4.67 19.14
CA ALA A 73 7.45 -4.68 18.02
C ALA A 73 7.48 -3.35 17.26
N GLU A 74 7.58 -2.23 17.97
CA GLU A 74 7.82 -0.91 17.37
C GLU A 74 9.14 -0.91 16.59
N ASP A 75 10.25 -1.36 17.19
CA ASP A 75 11.56 -1.41 16.52
C ASP A 75 11.49 -2.17 15.18
N ARG A 76 10.79 -3.31 15.18
CA ARG A 76 10.59 -4.10 13.96
C ARG A 76 9.79 -3.36 12.90
N ILE A 77 8.77 -2.59 13.29
CA ILE A 77 8.01 -1.78 12.34
C ILE A 77 8.93 -0.68 11.80
N TRP A 78 9.71 -0.05 12.66
CA TRP A 78 10.66 0.98 12.28
C TRP A 78 11.70 0.55 11.28
N ASP A 79 12.34 -0.59 11.54
CA ASP A 79 13.33 -1.17 10.65
C ASP A 79 12.75 -1.41 9.26
N ARG A 80 11.48 -1.86 9.17
CA ARG A 80 10.83 -2.09 7.88
C ARG A 80 10.42 -0.80 7.18
N VAL A 81 9.96 0.20 7.91
CA VAL A 81 9.63 1.52 7.33
C VAL A 81 10.90 2.19 6.79
N ARG A 82 12.00 2.17 7.54
CA ARG A 82 13.31 2.70 7.08
C ARG A 82 13.88 1.91 5.90
N ALA A 83 13.68 0.58 5.88
CA ALA A 83 14.09 -0.24 4.75
C ALA A 83 13.28 0.11 3.48
N LEU A 84 11.98 0.36 3.61
CA LEU A 84 11.14 0.81 2.49
C LEU A 84 11.60 2.17 1.95
N GLU A 85 11.78 3.17 2.82
CA GLU A 85 12.32 4.49 2.46
C GLU A 85 13.66 4.35 1.72
N SER A 86 14.60 3.60 2.30
CA SER A 86 15.91 3.39 1.68
C SER A 86 15.80 2.70 0.30
N ALA A 87 14.84 1.80 0.13
CA ALA A 87 14.58 1.14 -1.15
C ALA A 87 13.96 2.10 -2.17
N THR A 88 13.05 3.00 -1.75
CA THR A 88 12.48 4.03 -2.63
C THR A 88 13.52 5.05 -3.07
N ASP A 89 14.43 5.45 -2.17
CA ASP A 89 15.53 6.35 -2.49
C ASP A 89 16.50 5.70 -3.48
N ARG A 90 16.87 4.43 -3.24
CA ARG A 90 17.70 3.66 -4.19
C ARG A 90 17.03 3.55 -5.55
N LEU A 91 15.72 3.25 -5.58
CA LEU A 91 14.95 3.19 -6.83
C LEU A 91 15.01 4.54 -7.57
N ARG A 92 14.72 5.65 -6.89
CA ARG A 92 14.78 7.01 -7.49
C ARG A 92 16.16 7.29 -8.06
N SER A 93 17.18 7.07 -7.24
CA SER A 93 18.58 7.32 -7.55
C SER A 93 19.05 6.48 -8.75
N ARG A 94 18.74 5.18 -8.79
CA ARG A 94 19.07 4.31 -9.93
C ARG A 94 18.31 4.73 -11.18
N PHE A 95 17.02 5.02 -11.05
CA PHE A 95 16.15 5.39 -12.17
C PHE A 95 16.66 6.62 -12.92
N ASP A 96 17.11 7.64 -12.17
CA ASP A 96 17.66 8.86 -12.73
C ASP A 96 18.96 8.65 -13.52
N ARG A 97 19.69 7.54 -13.25
CA ARG A 97 20.96 7.19 -13.92
C ARG A 97 20.83 6.19 -15.07
N THR A 98 19.66 5.57 -15.24
CA THR A 98 19.41 4.59 -16.30
C THR A 98 18.76 5.23 -17.51
N ASP A 99 18.96 4.69 -18.71
CA ASP A 99 18.38 5.24 -19.94
C ASP A 99 16.90 4.91 -20.06
N THR A 100 16.53 3.68 -19.70
CA THR A 100 15.16 3.17 -19.78
C THR A 100 14.64 2.81 -18.39
N TRP A 101 13.33 2.96 -18.19
CA TRP A 101 12.70 2.60 -16.92
C TRP A 101 12.86 1.10 -16.60
N ARG A 102 12.94 0.24 -17.62
CA ARG A 102 12.99 -1.22 -17.46
C ARG A 102 14.23 -1.70 -16.69
N GLU A 103 15.31 -0.92 -16.72
CA GLU A 103 16.58 -1.26 -16.06
C GLU A 103 16.50 -1.25 -14.53
N THR A 104 15.48 -0.61 -13.94
CA THR A 104 15.31 -0.54 -12.48
C THR A 104 14.35 -1.58 -11.91
N ARG A 105 14.14 -2.69 -12.63
CA ARG A 105 13.19 -3.73 -12.22
C ARG A 105 13.55 -4.36 -10.87
N ASN A 106 14.84 -4.50 -10.57
CA ASN A 106 15.31 -5.11 -9.33
C ASN A 106 15.01 -4.20 -8.13
N GLU A 107 15.18 -2.89 -8.28
CA GLU A 107 14.87 -1.91 -7.25
C GLU A 107 13.35 -1.84 -6.99
N VAL A 108 12.51 -1.94 -8.03
CA VAL A 108 11.05 -2.05 -7.84
C VAL A 108 10.69 -3.34 -7.13
N LEU A 109 11.35 -4.46 -7.44
CA LEU A 109 11.13 -5.72 -6.74
C LEU A 109 11.46 -5.60 -5.24
N GLU A 110 12.54 -4.90 -4.89
CA GLU A 110 12.92 -4.63 -3.51
C GLU A 110 11.86 -3.79 -2.77
N VAL A 111 11.41 -2.68 -3.37
CA VAL A 111 10.32 -1.84 -2.83
C VAL A 111 9.05 -2.66 -2.58
N VAL A 112 8.66 -3.51 -3.54
CA VAL A 112 7.49 -4.40 -3.39
C VAL A 112 7.69 -5.40 -2.24
N GLN A 113 8.89 -5.95 -2.08
CA GLN A 113 9.18 -6.88 -0.99
C GLN A 113 9.11 -6.21 0.39
N GLU A 114 9.65 -4.99 0.54
CA GLU A 114 9.53 -4.25 1.80
C GLU A 114 8.07 -3.89 2.11
N GLY A 115 7.29 -3.50 1.09
CA GLY A 115 5.85 -3.28 1.24
C GLY A 115 5.11 -4.50 1.78
N LYS A 116 5.42 -5.71 1.29
CA LYS A 116 4.83 -6.97 1.81
C LYS A 116 5.21 -7.23 3.26
N ARG A 117 6.47 -6.96 3.64
CA ARG A 117 6.94 -7.14 5.02
C ARG A 117 6.22 -6.19 5.98
N ILE A 118 5.99 -4.95 5.56
CA ILE A 118 5.22 -3.97 6.33
C ILE A 118 3.78 -4.45 6.53
N GLU A 119 3.10 -4.91 5.47
CA GLU A 119 1.71 -5.43 5.58
C GLU A 119 1.61 -6.59 6.57
N GLN A 120 2.57 -7.52 6.54
CA GLN A 120 2.63 -8.62 7.50
C GLN A 120 2.75 -8.14 8.95
N LEU A 121 3.50 -7.06 9.21
CA LEU A 121 3.59 -6.47 10.54
C LEU A 121 2.29 -5.76 10.95
N PHE A 122 1.64 -5.05 10.03
CA PHE A 122 0.38 -4.37 10.32
C PHE A 122 -0.75 -5.33 10.63
N GLU A 123 -0.81 -6.46 9.92
CA GLU A 123 -1.72 -7.56 10.20
C GLU A 123 -1.41 -8.18 11.57
N ARG A 124 -0.14 -8.53 11.82
CA ARG A 124 0.31 -9.16 13.08
C ARG A 124 0.00 -8.31 14.30
N TYR A 125 0.29 -7.02 14.25
CA TYR A 125 0.12 -6.12 15.40
C TYR A 125 -1.23 -5.38 15.41
N GLN A 126 -2.07 -5.62 14.40
CA GLN A 126 -3.41 -5.07 14.26
C GLN A 126 -3.45 -3.52 14.26
N ILE A 127 -2.40 -2.87 13.75
CA ILE A 127 -2.30 -1.40 13.72
C ILE A 127 -2.86 -0.76 12.45
N TYR A 128 -3.29 -1.57 11.48
CA TYR A 128 -3.78 -1.11 10.17
C TYR A 128 -4.82 0.01 10.28
N ARG A 129 -5.77 -0.08 11.21
CA ARG A 129 -6.84 0.94 11.39
C ARG A 129 -6.32 2.35 11.65
N ARG A 130 -5.16 2.50 12.30
CA ARG A 130 -4.56 3.80 12.62
C ARG A 130 -3.81 4.36 11.43
N VAL A 131 -3.06 3.49 10.75
CA VAL A 131 -2.11 3.92 9.70
C VAL A 131 -2.68 3.84 8.28
N PHE A 132 -3.88 3.28 8.11
CA PHE A 132 -4.46 2.94 6.81
C PHE A 132 -4.51 4.10 5.84
N ALA A 133 -5.02 5.26 6.28
CA ALA A 133 -5.23 6.39 5.38
C ALA A 133 -3.92 6.84 4.72
N ARG A 134 -2.81 6.84 5.48
CA ARG A 134 -1.49 7.22 4.99
C ARG A 134 -0.82 6.08 4.23
N TRP A 135 -0.91 4.84 4.73
CA TRP A 135 -0.38 3.66 4.05
C TRP A 135 -1.01 3.41 2.67
N ALA A 136 -2.30 3.73 2.51
CA ALA A 136 -3.03 3.50 1.27
C ALA A 136 -2.44 4.24 0.06
N GLY A 137 -1.82 5.42 0.28
CA GLY A 137 -1.10 6.16 -0.77
C GLY A 137 0.14 5.41 -1.24
N VAL A 138 1.02 5.06 -0.29
CA VAL A 138 2.24 4.26 -0.54
C VAL A 138 1.89 2.95 -1.24
N ARG A 139 0.92 2.20 -0.70
CA ARG A 139 0.47 0.92 -1.28
C ARG A 139 -0.01 1.06 -2.72
N ARG A 140 -0.77 2.11 -3.02
CA ARG A 140 -1.27 2.37 -4.38
C ARG A 140 -0.12 2.59 -5.35
N ASP A 141 0.89 3.37 -4.96
CA ASP A 141 2.03 3.68 -5.81
C ASP A 141 2.94 2.45 -6.02
N ILE A 142 3.19 1.67 -4.96
CA ILE A 142 3.88 0.37 -5.06
C ILE A 142 3.13 -0.55 -6.03
N ASN A 143 1.81 -0.69 -5.91
CA ASN A 143 1.02 -1.55 -6.79
C ASN A 143 0.96 -1.04 -8.23
N THR A 144 1.03 0.28 -8.44
CA THR A 144 1.14 0.87 -9.78
C THR A 144 2.47 0.48 -10.41
N LEU A 145 3.59 0.63 -9.70
CA LEU A 145 4.90 0.20 -10.20
C LEU A 145 4.96 -1.31 -10.42
N ALA A 146 4.39 -2.10 -9.50
CA ALA A 146 4.31 -3.55 -9.66
C ALA A 146 3.60 -3.92 -10.97
N GLY A 147 2.51 -3.23 -11.32
CA GLY A 147 1.84 -3.39 -12.62
C GLY A 147 2.70 -2.99 -13.82
N VAL A 148 3.44 -1.87 -13.74
CA VAL A 148 4.34 -1.39 -14.80
C VAL A 148 5.47 -2.39 -15.09
N TYR A 149 6.04 -2.99 -14.03
CA TYR A 149 7.20 -3.88 -14.11
C TYR A 149 6.84 -5.37 -14.12
N GLU A 150 5.54 -5.70 -14.19
CA GLU A 150 5.01 -7.07 -14.19
C GLU A 150 5.49 -7.88 -12.98
N ILE A 151 5.46 -7.24 -11.80
CA ILE A 151 5.81 -7.82 -10.51
C ILE A 151 4.50 -8.10 -9.73
N PRO A 152 4.41 -9.22 -8.99
CA PRO A 152 3.23 -9.49 -8.17
C PRO A 152 3.01 -8.39 -7.11
N PRO A 153 1.80 -7.77 -7.06
CA PRO A 153 1.50 -6.65 -6.17
C PRO A 153 1.46 -7.05 -4.68
N ILE A 154 1.30 -6.05 -3.82
CA ILE A 154 1.04 -6.17 -2.38
C ILE A 154 -0.49 -6.08 -2.11
N ARG A 155 -0.94 -6.50 -0.92
CA ARG A 155 -2.36 -6.84 -0.64
C ARG A 155 -3.20 -5.68 -0.11
#